data_AF-A0A0E3PED7-F1
#
_entry.id   AF-A0A0E3PED7-F1
#
_cell.length_a   1.000
_cell.length_b   1.000
_cell.length_c   1.000
_cell.angle_alpha   90.00
_cell.angle_beta   90.00
_cell.angle_gamma   90.00
#
_symmetry.space_group_name_H-M   'P 1'
#
loop_
_entity.id
_entity.type
_entity.pdbx_description
1 polymer ?
#
loop_
_entity_poly.entity_id
_entity_poly.type
_entity_poly.pdbx_seq_one_letter_code
_entity_poly.pdbx_strand_id
1 'polypeptide(L)'
;MSREQDKEVPLVLHPDSFLERRFNIPVIGHPLILPELDEGELKEARADIVKSEKAFPIANGLIHTTGEIERKIPFEKGFPGLRQRLTGTG
;
A
#
# COMPACT_ATOMS: atom_id res chain seq x y z
N MET A 1 -27.63 -20.40 6.02
CA MET A 1 -26.47 -20.12 5.12
C MET A 1 -26.69 -18.73 4.56
N SER A 2 -26.03 -17.73 5.15
CA SER A 2 -26.30 -16.30 4.94
C SER A 2 -25.79 -15.84 3.57
N ARG A 3 -26.57 -15.03 2.83
CA ARG A 3 -26.29 -14.45 1.49
C ARG A 3 -25.06 -13.51 1.42
N GLU A 4 -24.20 -13.52 2.42
CA GLU A 4 -23.22 -12.46 2.68
C GLU A 4 -21.79 -12.83 2.27
N GLN A 5 -21.53 -14.12 1.99
CA GLN A 5 -20.18 -14.64 1.66
C GLN A 5 -19.78 -14.51 0.18
N ASP A 6 -20.68 -14.05 -0.69
CA ASP A 6 -20.45 -13.98 -2.15
C ASP A 6 -20.22 -12.57 -2.70
N LYS A 7 -19.93 -11.59 -1.84
CA LYS A 7 -19.62 -10.23 -2.29
C LYS A 7 -18.12 -9.97 -2.24
N GLU A 8 -17.60 -9.41 -3.32
CA GLU A 8 -16.27 -8.80 -3.33
C GLU A 8 -16.20 -7.71 -2.25
N VAL A 9 -15.06 -7.62 -1.58
CA VAL A 9 -14.83 -6.63 -0.52
C VAL A 9 -14.00 -5.49 -1.12
N PRO A 10 -14.50 -4.24 -1.11
CA PRO A 10 -13.73 -3.12 -1.64
C PRO A 10 -12.49 -2.87 -0.79
N LEU A 11 -11.32 -2.93 -1.43
CA LEU A 11 -10.01 -2.69 -0.82
C LEU A 11 -9.38 -1.47 -1.48
N VAL A 12 -9.44 -0.34 -0.77
CA VAL A 12 -8.87 0.93 -1.24
C VAL A 12 -7.40 1.01 -0.81
N LEU A 13 -6.50 1.13 -1.79
CA LEU A 13 -5.05 1.18 -1.56
C LEU A 13 -4.42 2.35 -2.32
N HIS A 14 -3.26 2.79 -1.83
CA HIS A 14 -2.39 3.65 -2.63
C HIS A 14 -1.81 2.85 -3.81
N PRO A 15 -1.66 3.41 -5.03
CA PRO A 15 -1.02 2.70 -6.15
C PRO A 15 0.34 2.08 -5.78
N ASP A 16 1.13 2.81 -4.99
CA ASP A 16 2.46 2.40 -4.55
C ASP A 16 2.48 1.32 -3.44
N SER A 17 1.32 0.83 -3.02
CA SER A 17 1.25 -0.25 -2.01
C SER A 17 1.95 -1.53 -2.51
N PHE A 18 1.95 -1.75 -3.83
CA PHE A 18 2.51 -2.93 -4.51
C PHE A 18 3.99 -2.81 -4.87
N LEU A 19 4.64 -1.67 -4.62
CA LEU A 19 6.07 -1.54 -4.95
C LEU A 19 6.93 -2.32 -3.95
N GLU A 20 7.99 -2.96 -4.47
CA GLU A 20 9.02 -3.62 -3.67
C GLU A 20 9.58 -2.68 -2.61
N ARG A 21 9.70 -3.18 -1.40
CA ARG A 21 10.31 -2.46 -0.27
C ARG A 21 11.56 -3.18 0.18
N ARG A 22 12.59 -2.41 0.51
CA ARG A 22 13.84 -2.93 1.04
C ARG A 22 14.31 -2.13 2.23
N PHE A 23 15.11 -2.76 3.07
CA PHE A 23 15.80 -2.11 4.17
C PHE A 23 17.32 -2.20 3.96
N ASN A 24 17.93 -1.04 3.72
CA ASN A 24 19.38 -0.91 3.61
C ASN A 24 19.99 -0.83 5.02
N ILE A 25 20.53 -1.94 5.50
CA ILE A 25 21.22 -2.02 6.80
C ILE A 25 22.73 -2.09 6.54
N PRO A 26 23.53 -1.05 6.90
CA PRO A 26 24.96 -1.01 6.57
C PRO A 26 25.76 -2.22 7.06
N VAL A 27 25.44 -2.74 8.25
CA VAL A 27 26.18 -3.87 8.85
C VAL A 27 25.91 -5.22 8.18
N ILE A 28 24.83 -5.36 7.42
CA ILE A 28 24.47 -6.60 6.70
C ILE A 28 25.15 -6.67 5.33
N GLY A 29 25.62 -5.53 4.80
CA GLY A 29 26.35 -5.46 3.53
C GLY A 29 25.49 -5.66 2.27
N HIS A 30 24.20 -5.98 2.42
CA HIS A 30 23.22 -6.05 1.33
C HIS A 30 21.83 -5.61 1.84
N PRO A 31 20.94 -5.12 0.95
CA PRO A 31 19.57 -4.79 1.33
C PRO A 31 18.76 -6.03 1.71
N LEU A 32 17.96 -5.92 2.77
CA LEU A 32 16.93 -6.90 3.10
C LEU A 32 15.67 -6.58 2.29
N ILE A 33 15.19 -7.51 1.47
CA ILE A 33 13.90 -7.37 0.78
C ILE A 33 12.77 -7.66 1.76
N LEU A 34 11.78 -6.77 1.82
CA LEU A 34 10.59 -6.91 2.66
C LEU A 34 9.47 -7.59 1.87
N PRO A 35 8.53 -8.29 2.54
CA PRO A 35 7.38 -8.87 1.88
C PRO A 35 6.60 -7.84 1.07
N GLU A 36 6.18 -8.25 -0.11
CA GLU A 36 5.37 -7.45 -1.02
C GLU A 36 3.90 -7.85 -0.93
N LEU A 37 3.03 -6.92 -1.31
CA LEU A 37 1.63 -7.22 -1.51
C LEU A 37 1.45 -7.77 -2.92
N ASP A 38 0.82 -8.93 -3.06
CA ASP A 38 0.51 -9.50 -4.37
C ASP A 38 -0.93 -9.17 -4.78
N GLU A 39 -1.09 -8.53 -5.94
CA GLU A 39 -2.40 -8.12 -6.43
C GLU A 39 -3.27 -9.32 -6.86
N GLY A 40 -2.64 -10.39 -7.36
CA GLY A 40 -3.30 -11.63 -7.73
C GLY A 40 -3.86 -12.35 -6.52
N GLU A 41 -3.05 -12.55 -5.49
CA GLU A 41 -3.47 -13.18 -4.23
C GLU A 41 -4.63 -12.41 -3.57
N LEU A 42 -4.61 -11.07 -3.62
CA LEU A 42 -5.71 -10.25 -3.12
C LEU A 42 -7.01 -10.44 -3.94
N LYS A 43 -6.90 -10.51 -5.26
CA LYS A 43 -8.05 -10.78 -6.15
C LYS A 43 -8.62 -12.18 -5.93
N GLU A 44 -7.76 -13.18 -5.77
CA GLU A 44 -8.17 -14.55 -5.40
C GLU A 44 -8.88 -14.59 -4.04
N ALA A 45 -8.45 -13.73 -3.11
CA ALA A 45 -9.11 -13.48 -1.83
C ALA A 45 -10.40 -12.62 -1.93
N ARG A 46 -10.91 -12.36 -3.14
CA ARG A 46 -12.13 -11.59 -3.43
C ARG A 46 -12.07 -10.11 -3.05
N ALA A 47 -10.88 -9.50 -3.13
CA ALA A 47 -10.76 -8.04 -3.02
C ALA A 47 -11.14 -7.34 -4.33
N ASP A 48 -12.05 -6.38 -4.26
CA ASP A 48 -12.28 -5.38 -5.32
C ASP A 48 -11.30 -4.22 -5.10
N ILE A 49 -10.19 -4.24 -5.82
CA ILE A 49 -9.05 -3.35 -5.56
C ILE A 49 -9.28 -1.99 -6.24
N VAL A 50 -9.36 -0.95 -5.41
CA VAL A 50 -9.43 0.44 -5.85
C VAL A 50 -8.12 1.14 -5.52
N LYS A 51 -7.36 1.52 -6.55
CA LYS A 51 -6.10 2.27 -6.38
C LYS A 51 -6.36 3.78 -6.48
N SER A 52 -5.99 4.55 -5.46
CA SER A 52 -6.19 6.00 -5.44
C SER A 52 -5.11 6.74 -4.64
N GLU A 53 -4.56 7.80 -5.22
CA GLU A 53 -3.72 8.80 -4.55
C GLU A 53 -4.57 9.91 -3.90
N LYS A 54 -5.87 9.96 -4.23
CA LYS A 54 -6.81 10.98 -3.75
C LYS A 54 -7.73 10.41 -2.68
N ALA A 55 -8.35 11.31 -1.92
CA ALA A 55 -9.46 10.98 -1.04
C ALA A 55 -10.53 10.19 -1.80
N PHE A 56 -10.99 9.10 -1.21
CA PHE A 56 -11.95 8.19 -1.81
C PHE A 56 -13.11 7.93 -0.84
N PRO A 57 -14.38 8.06 -1.29
CA PRO A 57 -15.54 7.81 -0.46
C PRO A 57 -15.72 6.31 -0.19
N ILE A 58 -15.92 5.96 1.07
CA ILE A 58 -16.30 4.60 1.52
C ILE A 58 -17.57 4.69 2.38
N ALA A 59 -18.16 3.55 2.72
CA ALA A 59 -19.39 3.47 3.53
C ALA A 59 -20.51 4.37 2.98
N ASN A 60 -20.76 4.29 1.67
CA ASN A 60 -21.76 5.09 0.95
C ASN A 60 -21.55 6.61 1.12
N GLY A 61 -20.29 7.05 1.19
CA GLY A 61 -19.90 8.47 1.25
C GLY A 61 -19.87 9.07 2.65
N LEU A 62 -20.21 8.30 3.69
CA LEU A 62 -20.18 8.77 5.09
C LEU A 62 -18.76 8.94 5.62
N ILE A 63 -17.81 8.20 5.06
CA ILE A 63 -16.39 8.23 5.44
C ILE A 63 -15.57 8.43 4.17
N HIS A 64 -14.48 9.18 4.27
CA HIS A 64 -13.51 9.34 3.20
C HIS A 64 -12.13 8.91 3.68
N THR A 65 -11.38 8.26 2.80
CA THR A 65 -9.92 8.17 2.95
C THR A 65 -9.32 9.55 2.66
N THR A 66 -8.10 9.81 3.14
CA THR A 66 -7.43 11.10 2.89
C THR A 66 -6.73 11.17 1.54
N GLY A 67 -6.37 10.02 0.96
CA GLY A 67 -5.36 9.96 -0.11
C GLY A 67 -3.98 10.35 0.41
N GLU A 68 -3.11 10.80 -0.49
CA GLU A 68 -1.80 11.35 -0.18
C GLU A 68 -1.91 12.67 0.56
N ILE A 69 -1.06 12.84 1.57
CA ILE A 69 -0.88 14.07 2.32
C ILE A 69 0.60 14.46 2.31
N GLU A 70 0.86 15.74 2.18
CA GLU A 70 2.23 16.28 2.18
C GLU A 70 2.92 15.99 3.52
N ARG A 71 4.13 15.43 3.46
CA ARG A 71 5.00 15.19 4.63
C ARG A 71 5.83 16.44 4.92
N LYS A 72 5.50 17.15 6.00
CA LYS A 72 6.08 18.46 6.37
C LYS A 72 7.23 18.34 7.35
N ILE A 73 7.15 17.41 8.31
CA ILE A 73 8.16 17.29 9.38
C ILE A 73 9.08 16.08 9.17
N PRO A 74 10.31 16.09 9.72
CA PRO A 74 11.24 14.97 9.56
C PRO A 74 10.67 13.61 9.97
N PHE A 75 9.87 13.57 11.04
CA PHE A 75 9.21 12.35 11.51
C PHE A 75 8.35 11.67 10.43
N GLU A 76 7.65 12.45 9.61
CA GLU A 76 6.75 11.92 8.59
C GLU A 76 7.50 11.33 7.38
N LYS A 77 8.79 11.65 7.20
CA LYS A 77 9.60 11.20 6.05
C LYS A 77 10.07 9.74 6.16
N GLY A 78 9.68 9.05 7.23
CA GLY A 78 9.91 7.62 7.42
C GLY A 78 11.22 7.30 8.13
N PHE A 79 11.53 6.00 8.20
CA PHE A 79 12.69 5.50 8.91
C PHE A 79 13.93 5.45 8.01
N PRO A 80 15.12 5.90 8.48
CA PRO A 80 16.35 5.83 7.70
C PRO A 80 16.67 4.42 7.22
N GLY A 81 16.97 4.27 5.92
CA GLY A 81 17.34 2.99 5.31
C GLY A 81 16.15 2.20 4.74
N LEU A 82 14.91 2.51 5.13
CA LEU A 82 13.73 2.00 4.41
C LEU A 82 13.63 2.70 3.05
N ARG A 83 13.51 1.90 2.00
CA ARG A 83 13.45 2.35 0.60
C ARG A 83 12.33 1.60 -0.11
N GLN A 84 11.72 2.28 -1.06
CA GLN A 84 10.83 1.70 -2.05
C GLN A 84 11.57 1.63 -3.39
N ARG A 85 11.39 0.56 -4.15
CA ARG A 85 11.93 0.47 -5.49
C ARG A 85 11.09 1.32 -6.44
N LEU A 86 11.56 2.53 -6.72
CA LEU A 86 11.03 3.36 -7.78
C LEU A 86 11.63 2.88 -9.11
N THR A 87 10.80 2.68 -10.13
CA THR A 87 11.27 2.32 -11.48
C THR A 87 11.97 3.54 -12.09
N GLY A 88 13.29 3.63 -11.91
CA GLY A 88 14.14 4.72 -12.36
C GLY A 88 15.41 4.79 -11.53
N THR A 89 16.52 4.34 -12.13
CA THR A 89 17.92 4.37 -11.67
C THR A 89 18.21 5.05 -10.32
N GLY A 90 18.70 4.26 -9.36
CA GLY A 90 19.43 4.71 -8.19
C GLY A 90 20.53 3.73 -7.83
#